data_AF-A0A8H7MZM8-F1
#
_entry.id   AF-A0A8H7MZM8-F1
#
_cell.length_a   1.000
_cell.length_b   1.000
_cell.length_c   1.000
_cell.angle_alpha   90.00
_cell.angle_beta   90.00
_cell.angle_gamma   90.00
#
_symmetry.space_group_name_H-M   'P 1'
#
loop_
_entity.id
_entity.type
_entity.pdbx_description
1 polymer ?
#
loop_
_entity_poly.entity_id
_entity_poly.type
_entity_poly.pdbx_seq_one_letter_code
_entity_poly.pdbx_strand_id
1 'polypeptide(L)'
;MHRAPTKVQCRTRQFPLPRQASVSRHVPNPNPEDAPRLFDLIKSKDKKFLPAFYHAMQDTLVAADLAQANRIAYGAKRWRVVTLAGELIDKSGTLSGGGNIARRGLMSSKLVADTTKEQVAKLEEDRDHWQSRLQELQEYQRECETRLREINDKLPQLDTKMQKLSLELGSSTRNIADLQRRIKDVAKEHQPSADDDSRAAALQKEVAKLNKDIEKLHGETSSIEEEIKALQDKIMEAGGEKLRSQRTKIDFVKEEIAGHHEETSNAEVRKVKAEKQKVKLEKDRAKAAKELNNAAEDLQKLEDDINNQGEKAEELSNRVSEAEEVLATTKKELKALKAELDEKTNELNETRAIEIEMKNKLEENQKALIENQRRLRYWDDKLSKLTLHDIDDLVGAPVQATIKPDSPRRNEGRHLRKITPRVKARARARTMTKCGQRSHPRMKRWWTPPNMRQRPRLTRMNNLRIFSHSNFPDTLPMSSQT
;
A
#
# COMPACT_ATOMS: atom_id res chain seq x y z
N MET A 1 4.02 4.40 -12.73
CA MET A 1 3.35 3.24 -13.36
C MET A 1 2.98 3.60 -14.80
N HIS A 2 3.64 3.05 -15.81
CA HIS A 2 3.23 3.25 -17.21
C HIS A 2 2.07 2.30 -17.53
N ARG A 3 0.86 2.85 -17.77
CA ARG A 3 -0.27 2.08 -18.29
C ARG A 3 0.09 1.54 -19.68
N ALA A 4 -0.01 0.22 -19.86
CA ALA A 4 0.18 -0.42 -21.15
C ALA A 4 -0.88 0.09 -22.15
N PRO A 5 -0.54 0.29 -23.44
CA PRO A 5 -1.49 0.75 -24.44
C PRO A 5 -2.57 -0.32 -24.65
N THR A 6 -3.81 0.01 -24.30
CA THR A 6 -4.98 -0.81 -24.58
C THR A 6 -5.13 -0.94 -26.10
N LYS A 7 -4.90 -2.13 -26.64
CA LYS A 7 -5.20 -2.44 -28.04
C LYS A 7 -6.71 -2.29 -28.25
N VAL A 8 -7.13 -1.17 -28.85
CA VAL A 8 -8.51 -1.00 -29.31
C VAL A 8 -8.75 -2.04 -30.40
N GLN A 9 -9.47 -3.11 -30.05
CA GLN A 9 -9.80 -4.16 -31.00
C GLN A 9 -10.91 -3.63 -31.90
N CYS A 10 -10.55 -3.18 -33.11
CA CYS A 10 -11.52 -2.71 -34.10
C CYS A 10 -12.43 -3.87 -34.53
N ARG A 11 -13.61 -3.97 -33.91
CA ARG A 11 -14.66 -4.91 -34.31
C ARG A 11 -15.55 -4.23 -35.33
N THR A 12 -15.49 -4.70 -36.58
CA THR A 12 -16.42 -4.28 -37.63
C THR A 12 -17.42 -5.40 -37.89
N ARG A 13 -18.72 -5.06 -37.89
CA ARG A 13 -19.77 -5.98 -38.36
C ARG A 13 -19.90 -5.83 -39.87
N GLN A 14 -19.56 -6.89 -40.61
CA GLN A 14 -19.73 -6.92 -42.06
C GLN A 14 -21.04 -7.64 -42.41
N PHE A 15 -21.91 -6.98 -43.17
CA PHE A 15 -23.12 -7.59 -43.72
C PHE A 15 -22.85 -8.09 -45.14
N PRO A 16 -22.84 -9.42 -45.39
CA PRO A 16 -22.71 -9.94 -46.74
C PRO A 16 -23.96 -9.61 -47.57
N LEU A 17 -23.78 -9.19 -48.83
CA LEU A 17 -24.91 -8.88 -49.70
C LEU A 17 -25.77 -10.14 -49.92
N PRO A 18 -27.09 -10.07 -49.66
CA PRO A 18 -27.98 -11.20 -49.86
C PRO A 18 -27.98 -11.62 -51.34
N ARG A 19 -28.15 -12.92 -51.60
CA ARG A 19 -28.41 -13.40 -52.97
C ARG A 19 -29.80 -12.89 -53.39
N GLN A 20 -29.96 -12.45 -54.64
CA GLN A 20 -31.10 -11.73 -55.24
C GLN A 20 -32.53 -12.33 -55.05
N ALA A 21 -32.72 -13.35 -54.22
CA ALA A 21 -33.97 -14.09 -54.06
C ALA A 21 -35.02 -13.44 -53.12
N SER A 22 -34.87 -12.17 -52.73
CA SER A 22 -35.84 -11.49 -51.85
C SER A 22 -36.41 -10.18 -52.41
N VAL A 23 -36.38 -10.00 -53.73
CA VAL A 23 -36.81 -8.75 -54.38
C VAL A 23 -38.34 -8.60 -54.42
N SER A 24 -39.11 -9.68 -54.25
CA SER A 24 -40.59 -9.67 -54.30
C SER A 24 -41.32 -9.12 -53.06
N ARG A 25 -40.62 -8.61 -52.03
CA ARG A 25 -41.26 -8.02 -50.83
C ARG A 25 -41.23 -6.49 -50.76
N HIS A 26 -40.83 -5.81 -51.83
CA HIS A 26 -40.74 -4.34 -51.89
C HIS A 26 -42.00 -3.67 -52.50
N VAL A 27 -43.11 -4.40 -52.62
CA VAL A 27 -44.37 -3.84 -53.15
C VAL A 27 -44.99 -2.94 -52.06
N PRO A 28 -45.42 -1.71 -52.40
CA PRO A 28 -46.15 -0.85 -51.47
C PRO A 28 -47.42 -1.54 -50.99
N ASN A 29 -47.58 -1.67 -49.67
CA ASN A 29 -48.78 -2.19 -49.03
C ASN A 29 -49.49 -1.02 -48.34
N PRO A 30 -50.81 -1.06 -48.10
CA PRO A 30 -51.48 -0.01 -47.34
C PRO A 30 -50.94 0.02 -45.90
N ASN A 31 -50.35 1.16 -45.52
CA ASN A 31 -49.84 1.39 -44.18
C ASN A 31 -50.94 2.00 -43.29
N PRO A 32 -50.96 1.71 -41.98
CA PRO A 32 -51.88 2.36 -41.05
C PRO A 32 -51.60 3.87 -40.96
N GLU A 33 -52.67 4.68 -40.88
CA GLU A 33 -52.64 6.15 -40.78
C GLU A 33 -51.76 6.84 -41.86
N ASP A 34 -51.63 6.25 -43.06
CA ASP A 34 -50.78 6.74 -44.17
C ASP A 34 -49.33 7.05 -43.77
N ALA A 35 -48.83 6.40 -42.72
CA ALA A 35 -47.48 6.64 -42.23
C ALA A 35 -46.43 6.22 -43.28
N PRO A 36 -45.47 7.10 -43.62
CA PRO A 36 -44.44 6.77 -44.60
C PRO A 36 -43.50 5.72 -44.03
N ARG A 37 -43.12 4.77 -44.89
CA ARG A 37 -42.14 3.75 -44.55
C ARG A 37 -40.73 4.31 -44.72
N LEU A 38 -39.88 4.10 -43.72
CA LEU A 38 -38.50 4.62 -43.73
C LEU A 38 -37.68 4.15 -44.95
N PHE A 39 -37.91 2.91 -45.39
CA PHE A 39 -37.25 2.35 -46.58
C PHE A 39 -37.58 3.13 -47.85
N ASP A 40 -38.83 3.58 -48.02
CA ASP A 40 -39.30 4.25 -49.24
C ASP A 40 -38.77 5.68 -49.34
N LEU A 41 -38.41 6.29 -48.20
CA LEU A 41 -37.80 7.62 -48.12
C LEU A 41 -36.33 7.64 -48.57
N ILE A 42 -35.69 6.46 -48.72
CA ILE A 42 -34.24 6.37 -48.97
C ILE A 42 -33.93 6.25 -50.46
N LYS A 43 -33.13 7.18 -50.96
CA LYS A 43 -32.63 7.18 -52.34
C LYS A 43 -31.22 6.60 -52.39
N SER A 44 -31.11 5.32 -52.76
CA SER A 44 -29.81 4.65 -52.92
C SER A 44 -29.12 5.03 -54.25
N LYS A 45 -27.80 5.30 -54.24
CA LYS A 45 -27.01 5.53 -55.47
C LYS A 45 -27.02 4.32 -56.40
N ASP A 46 -26.82 3.12 -55.85
CA ASP A 46 -26.86 1.87 -56.61
C ASP A 46 -28.00 0.97 -56.12
N LYS A 47 -28.92 0.60 -57.02
CA LYS A 47 -30.08 -0.27 -56.72
C LYS A 47 -29.68 -1.65 -56.18
N LYS A 48 -28.45 -2.12 -56.44
CA LYS A 48 -27.91 -3.41 -55.95
C LYS A 48 -27.84 -3.50 -54.42
N PHE A 49 -27.84 -2.36 -53.72
CA PHE A 49 -27.78 -2.30 -52.26
C PHE A 49 -29.15 -2.20 -51.58
N LEU A 50 -30.25 -2.01 -52.34
CA LEU A 50 -31.61 -1.94 -51.80
C LEU A 50 -31.97 -3.16 -50.91
N PRO A 51 -31.62 -4.40 -51.25
CA PRO A 51 -31.87 -5.55 -50.36
C PRO A 51 -31.15 -5.46 -49.00
N ALA A 52 -29.97 -4.84 -48.95
CA ALA A 52 -29.22 -4.65 -47.71
C ALA A 52 -29.85 -3.56 -46.84
N PHE A 53 -30.32 -2.46 -47.45
CA PHE A 53 -31.09 -1.43 -46.75
C PHE A 53 -32.39 -1.97 -46.18
N TYR A 54 -33.13 -2.76 -46.95
CA TYR A 54 -34.34 -3.41 -46.48
C TYR A 54 -34.08 -4.39 -45.34
N HIS A 55 -32.98 -5.16 -45.38
CA HIS A 55 -32.62 -6.05 -44.27
C HIS A 55 -32.37 -5.28 -42.96
N ALA A 56 -31.76 -4.10 -43.03
CA ALA A 56 -31.46 -3.28 -41.85
C ALA A 56 -32.69 -2.59 -41.25
N MET A 57 -33.57 -2.04 -42.09
CA MET A 57 -34.72 -1.24 -41.64
C MET A 57 -36.02 -2.05 -41.57
N GLN A 58 -36.17 -3.09 -42.40
CA GLN A 58 -37.38 -3.89 -42.51
C GLN A 58 -38.62 -3.00 -42.74
N ASP A 59 -39.76 -3.39 -42.19
CA ASP A 59 -41.01 -2.61 -42.23
C ASP A 59 -41.05 -1.57 -41.09
N THR A 60 -40.10 -0.64 -41.05
CA THR A 60 -40.12 0.49 -40.10
C THR A 60 -40.94 1.65 -40.64
N LEU A 61 -41.94 2.07 -39.88
CA LEU A 61 -42.77 3.24 -40.16
C LEU A 61 -42.24 4.46 -39.41
N VAL A 62 -42.42 5.64 -40.00
CA VAL A 62 -42.05 6.92 -39.39
C VAL A 62 -43.32 7.61 -38.90
N ALA A 63 -43.35 7.94 -37.62
CA ALA A 63 -44.41 8.73 -37.00
C ALA A 63 -43.88 10.14 -36.67
N ALA A 64 -44.78 11.13 -36.63
CA ALA A 64 -44.43 12.47 -36.17
C ALA A 64 -44.12 12.45 -34.67
N ASP A 65 -45.05 11.90 -33.88
CA ASP A 65 -45.02 11.96 -32.42
C ASP A 65 -45.19 10.58 -31.76
N LEU A 66 -44.82 10.49 -30.47
CA LEU A 66 -44.94 9.26 -29.67
C LEU A 66 -46.39 8.76 -29.56
N ALA A 67 -47.37 9.67 -29.49
CA ALA A 67 -48.78 9.32 -29.46
C ALA A 67 -49.22 8.61 -30.74
N GLN A 68 -48.75 9.09 -31.90
CA GLN A 68 -48.99 8.45 -33.19
C GLN A 68 -48.25 7.11 -33.28
N ALA A 69 -46.99 7.07 -32.82
CA ALA A 69 -46.21 5.84 -32.79
C ALA A 69 -46.87 4.73 -31.97
N ASN A 70 -47.46 5.06 -30.81
CA ASN A 70 -48.18 4.10 -29.97
C ASN A 70 -49.43 3.54 -30.66
N ARG A 71 -50.25 4.37 -31.33
CA ARG A 71 -51.44 3.90 -32.05
C ARG A 71 -51.07 2.93 -33.18
N ILE A 72 -50.02 3.25 -33.93
CA ILE A 72 -49.55 2.43 -35.05
C ILE A 72 -48.88 1.13 -34.54
N ALA A 73 -48.07 1.22 -33.49
CA ALA A 73 -47.33 0.06 -32.96
C ALA A 73 -48.25 -1.01 -32.34
N TYR A 74 -49.34 -0.60 -31.68
CA TYR A 74 -50.30 -1.50 -31.02
C TYR A 74 -51.59 -1.74 -31.81
N GLY A 75 -51.63 -1.43 -33.11
CA GLY A 75 -52.78 -1.73 -33.98
C GLY A 75 -52.96 -3.22 -34.26
N ALA A 76 -53.82 -3.55 -35.24
CA ALA A 76 -54.15 -4.94 -35.62
C ALA A 76 -52.92 -5.81 -35.97
N LYS A 77 -51.85 -5.17 -36.45
CA LYS A 77 -50.54 -5.80 -36.66
C LYS A 77 -49.50 -4.95 -35.94
N ARG A 78 -48.58 -5.59 -35.20
CA ARG A 78 -47.45 -4.89 -34.57
C ARG A 78 -46.43 -4.40 -35.59
N TRP A 79 -46.28 -3.08 -35.67
CA TRP A 79 -45.28 -2.42 -36.52
C TRP A 79 -44.10 -1.93 -35.68
N ARG A 80 -42.92 -1.85 -36.33
CA ARG A 80 -41.77 -1.16 -35.76
C ARG A 80 -41.89 0.31 -36.17
N VAL A 81 -41.95 1.23 -35.21
CA VAL A 81 -42.22 2.65 -35.48
C VAL A 81 -41.14 3.52 -34.87
N VAL A 82 -40.67 4.52 -35.62
CA VAL A 82 -39.68 5.51 -35.17
C VAL A 82 -40.30 6.90 -35.23
N THR A 83 -40.17 7.70 -34.18
CA THR A 83 -40.62 9.10 -34.17
C THR A 83 -39.56 10.03 -34.78
N LEU A 84 -39.96 11.22 -35.23
CA LEU A 84 -39.02 12.23 -35.72
C LEU A 84 -38.02 12.67 -34.64
N ALA A 85 -38.41 12.58 -33.35
CA ALA A 85 -37.54 12.86 -32.20
C ALA A 85 -36.49 11.76 -31.96
N GLY A 86 -36.60 10.59 -32.62
CA GLY A 86 -35.65 9.48 -32.50
C GLY A 86 -36.04 8.40 -31.50
N GLU A 87 -37.29 8.41 -31.02
CA GLU A 87 -37.82 7.34 -30.16
C GLU A 87 -38.21 6.15 -31.04
N LEU A 88 -37.97 4.94 -30.56
CA LEU A 88 -38.24 3.71 -31.31
C LEU A 88 -39.13 2.78 -30.49
N ILE A 89 -40.23 2.33 -31.08
CA ILE A 89 -41.02 1.20 -30.59
C ILE A 89 -40.73 -0.01 -31.47
N ASP A 90 -40.13 -1.04 -30.89
CA ASP A 90 -39.83 -2.29 -31.59
C ASP A 90 -40.95 -3.33 -31.48
N LYS A 91 -41.00 -4.27 -32.42
CA LYS A 91 -42.01 -5.35 -32.45
C LYS A 91 -41.97 -6.26 -31.22
N SER A 92 -40.81 -6.34 -30.57
CA SER A 92 -40.60 -7.03 -29.29
C SER A 92 -41.28 -6.35 -28.09
N GLY A 93 -41.82 -5.14 -28.26
CA GLY A 93 -42.37 -4.32 -27.17
C GLY A 93 -41.34 -3.43 -26.50
N THR A 94 -40.10 -3.37 -27.01
CA THR A 94 -39.06 -2.49 -26.49
C THR A 94 -39.32 -1.05 -26.92
N LEU A 95 -39.46 -0.13 -25.97
CA LEU A 95 -39.51 1.31 -26.19
C LEU A 95 -38.13 1.93 -25.88
N SER A 96 -37.45 2.45 -26.90
CA SER A 96 -36.23 3.24 -26.76
C SER A 96 -36.61 4.71 -26.64
N GLY A 97 -36.86 5.17 -25.41
CA GLY A 97 -37.31 6.54 -25.09
C GLY A 97 -36.64 7.18 -23.86
N GLY A 98 -35.47 6.69 -23.43
CA GLY A 98 -34.77 7.20 -22.24
C GLY A 98 -33.40 7.75 -22.56
N GLY A 99 -33.28 9.06 -22.80
CA GLY A 99 -31.99 9.76 -22.87
C GLY A 99 -32.00 11.01 -23.75
N ASN A 100 -31.17 12.00 -23.38
CA ASN A 100 -30.99 13.26 -24.15
C ASN A 100 -30.13 13.11 -25.42
N ILE A 101 -29.70 11.89 -25.76
CA ILE A 101 -28.74 11.65 -26.83
C ILE A 101 -29.46 11.08 -28.06
N ALA A 102 -29.83 11.97 -28.98
CA ALA A 102 -30.27 11.58 -30.32
C ALA A 102 -29.05 11.29 -31.22
N ARG A 103 -28.96 10.08 -31.77
CA ARG A 103 -27.90 9.74 -32.73
C ARG A 103 -28.17 10.39 -34.08
N ARG A 104 -27.30 11.31 -34.51
CA ARG A 104 -27.37 12.00 -35.81
C ARG A 104 -26.19 11.58 -36.70
N GLY A 105 -26.31 11.81 -38.02
CA GLY A 105 -25.18 11.68 -38.96
C GLY A 105 -24.87 10.29 -39.54
N LEU A 106 -25.60 9.23 -39.16
CA LEU A 106 -25.33 7.86 -39.66
C LEU A 106 -25.70 7.62 -41.13
N MET A 107 -26.54 8.48 -41.73
CA MET A 107 -27.04 8.33 -43.10
C MET A 107 -26.34 9.27 -44.11
N SER A 108 -25.50 10.22 -43.64
CA SER A 108 -24.76 11.12 -44.52
C SER A 108 -23.41 10.51 -44.94
N SER A 109 -22.90 10.87 -46.12
CA SER A 109 -21.64 10.35 -46.64
C SER A 109 -20.39 10.99 -46.01
N LYS A 110 -20.56 11.97 -45.12
CA LYS A 110 -19.49 12.69 -44.42
C LYS A 110 -19.66 12.44 -42.92
N LEU A 111 -18.81 11.61 -42.34
CA LEU A 111 -18.73 11.42 -40.90
C LEU A 111 -18.01 12.64 -40.31
N VAL A 112 -18.78 13.54 -39.70
CA VAL A 112 -18.21 14.60 -38.85
C VAL A 112 -17.96 13.96 -37.49
N ALA A 113 -16.71 13.90 -37.06
CA ALA A 113 -16.39 13.48 -35.70
C ALA A 113 -16.65 14.67 -34.77
N ASP A 114 -17.62 14.54 -33.85
CA ASP A 114 -18.04 15.63 -32.96
C ASP A 114 -16.95 16.02 -31.93
N THR A 115 -15.92 15.19 -31.75
CA THR A 115 -14.85 15.41 -30.77
C THR A 115 -13.48 15.30 -31.40
N THR A 116 -12.61 16.30 -31.17
CA THR A 116 -11.22 16.26 -31.65
C THR A 116 -10.32 15.51 -30.68
N LYS A 117 -9.22 14.93 -31.20
CA LYS A 117 -8.25 14.21 -30.36
C LYS A 117 -7.59 15.13 -29.32
N GLU A 118 -7.41 16.40 -29.66
CA GLU A 118 -6.84 17.41 -28.75
C GLU A 118 -7.77 17.72 -27.58
N GLN A 119 -9.09 17.77 -27.82
CA GLN A 119 -10.07 17.93 -26.74
C GLN A 119 -10.04 16.74 -25.79
N VAL A 120 -9.91 15.51 -26.31
CA VAL A 120 -9.79 14.31 -25.47
C VAL A 120 -8.51 14.34 -24.65
N ALA A 121 -7.37 14.71 -25.24
CA ALA A 121 -6.10 14.80 -24.52
C ALA A 121 -6.16 15.82 -23.36
N LYS A 122 -6.74 17.01 -23.60
CA LYS A 122 -6.93 18.02 -22.55
C LYS A 122 -7.80 17.49 -21.40
N LEU A 123 -8.90 16.81 -21.71
CA LEU A 123 -9.77 16.21 -20.68
C LEU A 123 -9.07 15.09 -19.91
N GLU A 124 -8.16 14.35 -20.53
CA GLU A 124 -7.35 13.34 -19.84
C GLU A 124 -6.32 13.97 -18.90
N GLU A 125 -5.67 15.06 -19.32
CA GLU A 125 -4.76 15.84 -18.47
C GLU A 125 -5.49 16.46 -17.28
N ASP A 126 -6.65 17.09 -17.52
CA ASP A 126 -7.49 17.65 -16.45
C ASP A 126 -7.92 16.56 -15.46
N ARG A 127 -8.35 15.40 -15.96
CA ARG A 127 -8.69 14.24 -15.10
C ARG A 127 -7.52 13.86 -14.22
N ASP A 128 -6.32 13.71 -14.79
CA ASP A 128 -5.13 13.27 -14.05
C ASP A 128 -4.68 14.32 -13.04
N HIS A 129 -4.82 15.60 -13.37
CA HIS A 129 -4.60 16.72 -12.44
C HIS A 129 -5.56 16.66 -11.25
N TRP A 130 -6.87 16.55 -11.50
CA TRP A 130 -7.88 16.45 -10.43
C TRP A 130 -7.73 15.19 -9.60
N GLN A 131 -7.33 14.07 -10.22
CA GLN A 131 -7.07 12.82 -9.51
C GLN A 131 -5.87 12.95 -8.56
N SER A 132 -4.80 13.61 -9.00
CA SER A 132 -3.62 13.90 -8.16
C SER A 132 -4.01 14.81 -7.00
N ARG A 133 -4.77 15.88 -7.27
CA ARG A 133 -5.24 16.81 -6.25
C ARG A 133 -6.14 16.14 -5.21
N LEU A 134 -6.99 15.21 -5.64
CA LEU A 134 -7.83 14.43 -4.73
C LEU A 134 -6.99 13.54 -3.81
N GLN A 135 -5.92 12.93 -4.32
CA GLN A 135 -5.01 12.11 -3.50
C GLN A 135 -4.31 12.95 -2.44
N GLU A 136 -3.76 14.11 -2.80
CA GLU A 136 -3.14 15.05 -1.85
C GLU A 136 -4.11 15.46 -0.74
N LEU A 137 -5.36 15.79 -1.09
CA LEU A 137 -6.38 16.18 -0.10
C LEU A 137 -6.79 15.02 0.80
N GLN A 138 -6.84 13.79 0.28
CA GLN A 138 -7.12 12.60 1.08
C GLN A 138 -5.99 12.27 2.06
N GLU A 139 -4.74 12.46 1.66
CA GLU A 139 -3.57 12.32 2.54
C GLU A 139 -3.60 13.38 3.64
N TYR A 140 -3.84 14.65 3.28
CA TYR A 140 -3.98 15.74 4.25
C TYR A 140 -5.13 15.50 5.23
N GLN A 141 -6.28 15.00 4.75
CA GLN A 141 -7.40 14.63 5.62
C GLN A 141 -6.97 13.56 6.64
N ARG A 142 -6.27 12.50 6.21
CA ARG A 142 -5.77 11.44 7.11
C ARG A 142 -4.80 11.97 8.16
N GLU A 143 -3.91 12.88 7.78
CA GLU A 143 -2.99 13.53 8.72
C GLU A 143 -3.75 14.35 9.77
N CYS A 144 -4.72 15.17 9.34
CA CYS A 144 -5.58 15.93 10.24
C CYS A 144 -6.38 15.03 11.19
N GLU A 145 -6.96 13.94 10.68
CA GLU A 145 -7.69 12.96 11.50
C GLU A 145 -6.76 12.28 12.53
N THR A 146 -5.52 11.97 12.14
CA THR A 146 -4.53 11.37 13.05
C THR A 146 -4.16 12.35 14.17
N ARG A 147 -3.88 13.62 13.82
CA ARG A 147 -3.61 14.67 14.82
C ARG A 147 -4.80 14.90 15.75
N LEU A 148 -6.01 14.87 15.22
CA LEU A 148 -7.24 15.03 16.00
C LEU A 148 -7.40 13.88 17.01
N ARG A 149 -7.12 12.63 16.61
CA ARG A 149 -7.11 11.48 17.54
C ARG A 149 -6.05 11.65 18.63
N GLU A 150 -4.81 12.00 18.27
CA GLU A 150 -3.75 12.22 19.25
C GLU A 150 -4.10 13.32 20.28
N ILE A 151 -4.71 14.41 19.83
CA ILE A 151 -5.14 15.49 20.72
C ILE A 151 -6.30 15.02 21.60
N ASN A 152 -7.27 14.30 21.05
CA ASN A 152 -8.38 13.73 21.82
C ASN A 152 -7.92 12.71 22.86
N ASP A 153 -6.84 11.97 22.61
CA ASP A 153 -6.25 11.04 23.58
C ASP A 153 -5.45 11.78 24.67
N LYS A 154 -4.80 12.90 24.32
CA LYS A 154 -4.04 13.74 25.27
C LYS A 154 -4.95 14.52 26.23
N LEU A 155 -6.14 14.91 25.78
CA LEU A 155 -7.10 15.70 26.55
C LEU A 155 -7.48 15.04 27.90
N PRO A 156 -7.95 13.78 27.97
CA PRO A 156 -8.26 13.12 29.23
C PRO A 156 -7.01 12.86 30.10
N GLN A 157 -5.84 12.67 29.48
CA GLN A 157 -4.58 12.54 30.23
C GLN A 157 -4.18 13.84 30.93
N LEU A 158 -4.46 14.99 30.30
CA LEU A 158 -4.24 16.29 30.91
C LEU A 158 -5.30 16.57 31.98
N ASP A 159 -6.56 16.20 31.76
CA ASP A 159 -7.63 16.34 32.77
C ASP A 159 -7.32 15.55 34.04
N THR A 160 -6.89 14.30 33.90
CA THR A 160 -6.49 13.47 35.06
C THR A 160 -5.28 14.06 35.81
N LYS A 161 -4.29 14.60 35.09
CA LYS A 161 -3.17 15.33 35.71
C LYS A 161 -3.64 16.58 36.44
N MET A 162 -4.56 17.34 35.86
CA MET A 162 -5.14 18.53 36.47
C MET A 162 -5.90 18.18 37.75
N GLN A 163 -6.72 17.12 37.73
CA GLN A 163 -7.43 16.62 38.91
C GLN A 163 -6.45 16.17 40.01
N LYS A 164 -5.40 15.43 39.64
CA LYS A 164 -4.35 15.01 40.58
C LYS A 164 -3.68 16.22 41.25
N LEU A 165 -3.24 17.20 40.46
CA LEU A 165 -2.62 18.42 40.99
C LEU A 165 -3.58 19.22 41.87
N SER A 166 -4.87 19.26 41.52
CA SER A 166 -5.91 19.90 42.35
C SER A 166 -6.05 19.22 43.72
N LEU A 167 -6.06 17.88 43.75
CA LEU A 167 -6.09 17.11 45.00
C LEU A 167 -4.83 17.33 45.84
N GLU A 168 -3.65 17.32 45.22
CA GLU A 168 -2.37 17.58 45.87
C GLU A 168 -2.33 19.00 46.47
N LEU A 169 -2.80 20.00 45.73
CA LEU A 169 -2.88 21.38 46.20
C LEU A 169 -3.86 21.50 47.37
N GLY A 170 -5.03 20.87 47.28
CA GLY A 170 -5.99 20.78 48.38
C GLY A 170 -5.40 20.13 49.64
N SER A 171 -4.66 19.04 49.48
CA SER A 171 -3.97 18.37 50.59
C SER A 171 -2.88 19.23 51.22
N SER A 172 -2.06 19.90 50.39
CA SER A 172 -0.99 20.79 50.84
C SER A 172 -1.55 22.00 51.58
N THR A 173 -2.69 22.52 51.11
CA THR A 173 -3.37 23.65 51.76
C THR A 173 -3.87 23.28 53.16
N ARG A 174 -4.46 22.09 53.31
CA ARG A 174 -4.85 21.56 54.63
C ARG A 174 -3.64 21.35 55.54
N ASN A 175 -2.57 20.76 55.01
CA ASN A 175 -1.33 20.55 55.77
C ASN A 175 -0.73 21.89 56.24
N ILE A 176 -0.73 22.92 55.41
CA ILE A 176 -0.27 24.26 55.79
C ILE A 176 -1.13 24.82 56.92
N ALA A 177 -2.46 24.73 56.81
CA ALA A 177 -3.36 25.20 57.85
C ALA A 177 -3.15 24.47 59.19
N ASP A 178 -2.95 23.14 59.15
CA ASP A 178 -2.68 22.33 60.34
C ASP A 178 -1.32 22.65 60.96
N LEU A 179 -0.28 22.82 60.14
CA LEU A 179 1.04 23.23 60.61
C LEU A 179 1.00 24.64 61.21
N GLN A 180 0.26 25.57 60.61
CA GLN A 180 0.07 26.91 61.18
C GLN A 180 -0.64 26.88 62.54
N ARG A 181 -1.61 25.98 62.74
CA ARG A 181 -2.24 25.75 64.05
C ARG A 181 -1.22 25.21 65.06
N ARG A 182 -0.48 24.16 64.69
CA ARG A 182 0.57 23.59 65.54
C ARG A 182 1.64 24.60 65.92
N ILE A 183 2.08 25.45 64.99
CA ILE A 183 3.03 26.52 65.28
C ILE A 183 2.47 27.47 66.34
N LYS A 184 1.19 27.85 66.25
CA LYS A 184 0.54 28.70 67.25
C LYS A 184 0.42 28.03 68.61
N ASP A 185 0.12 26.74 68.65
CA ASP A 185 -0.02 25.98 69.89
C ASP A 185 1.35 25.83 70.58
N VAL A 186 2.38 25.40 69.83
CA VAL A 186 3.77 25.30 70.31
C VAL A 186 4.31 26.66 70.75
N ALA A 187 3.99 27.74 70.03
CA ALA A 187 4.40 29.09 70.43
C ALA A 187 3.76 29.54 71.74
N LYS A 188 2.53 29.10 72.05
CA LYS A 188 1.89 29.36 73.34
C LYS A 188 2.50 28.51 74.46
N GLU A 189 2.82 27.25 74.18
CA GLU A 189 3.44 26.33 75.16
C GLU A 189 4.85 26.77 75.55
N HIS A 190 5.63 27.35 74.63
CA HIS A 190 7.00 27.79 74.87
C HIS A 190 7.15 29.29 75.15
N GLN A 191 6.08 29.97 75.57
CA GLN A 191 6.19 31.34 76.01
C GLN A 191 6.87 31.36 77.39
N PRO A 192 8.00 32.10 77.57
CA PRO A 192 8.69 32.12 78.86
C PRO A 192 7.70 32.57 79.93
N SER A 193 7.49 31.70 80.92
CA SER A 193 6.61 32.00 82.04
C SER A 193 7.29 33.03 82.94
N ALA A 194 6.50 33.90 83.57
CA ALA A 194 7.03 34.79 84.61
C ALA A 194 7.73 34.01 85.75
N ASP A 195 7.35 32.75 85.95
CA ASP A 195 8.02 31.84 86.88
C ASP A 195 9.42 31.45 86.40
N ASP A 196 9.61 31.18 85.10
CA ASP A 196 10.90 30.86 84.50
C ASP A 196 11.85 32.07 84.54
N ASP A 197 11.35 33.27 84.27
CA ASP A 197 12.12 34.51 84.39
C ASP A 197 12.54 34.77 85.85
N SER A 198 11.63 34.50 86.80
CA SER A 198 11.94 34.64 88.23
C SER A 198 12.97 33.63 88.70
N ARG A 199 12.89 32.38 88.22
CA ARG A 199 13.83 31.31 88.51
C ARG A 199 15.19 31.57 87.85
N ALA A 200 15.21 32.08 86.62
CA ALA A 200 16.43 32.50 85.94
C ALA A 200 17.11 33.64 86.71
N ALA A 201 16.37 34.63 87.18
CA ALA A 201 16.91 35.73 88.00
C ALA A 201 17.41 35.25 89.38
N ALA A 202 16.71 34.30 90.01
CA ALA A 202 17.13 33.69 91.27
C ALA A 202 18.42 32.89 91.10
N LEU A 203 18.49 32.04 90.07
CA LEU A 203 19.68 31.27 89.71
C LEU A 203 20.85 32.19 89.33
N GLN A 204 20.61 33.29 88.61
CA GLN A 204 21.67 34.28 88.34
C GLN A 204 22.21 34.92 89.62
N LYS A 205 21.34 35.23 90.59
CA LYS A 205 21.77 35.74 91.90
C LYS A 205 22.55 34.68 92.69
N GLU A 206 22.16 33.41 92.63
CA GLU A 206 22.91 32.31 93.24
C GLU A 206 24.26 32.11 92.55
N VAL A 207 24.33 32.10 91.22
CA VAL A 207 25.59 32.04 90.47
C VAL A 207 26.50 33.21 90.86
N ALA A 208 25.97 34.43 90.98
CA ALA A 208 26.75 35.58 91.42
C ALA A 208 27.25 35.45 92.87
N LYS A 209 26.46 34.84 93.78
CA LYS A 209 26.89 34.54 95.15
C LYS A 209 27.97 33.46 95.17
N LEU A 210 27.73 32.34 94.49
CA LEU A 210 28.66 31.22 94.37
C LEU A 210 29.98 31.68 93.74
N ASN A 211 29.96 32.55 92.73
CA ASN A 211 31.18 33.10 92.15
C ASN A 211 31.96 33.96 93.16
N LYS A 212 31.30 34.77 93.98
CA LYS A 212 31.97 35.52 95.06
C LYS A 212 32.54 34.62 96.14
N ASP A 213 31.83 33.54 96.47
CA ASP A 213 32.32 32.57 97.44
C ASP A 213 33.48 31.75 96.86
N ILE A 214 33.45 31.43 95.56
CA ILE A 214 34.60 30.87 94.82
C ILE A 214 35.78 31.84 94.86
N GLU A 215 35.59 33.14 94.62
CA GLU A 215 36.68 34.13 94.70
C GLU A 215 37.29 34.20 96.10
N LYS A 216 36.47 34.20 97.15
CA LYS A 216 36.96 34.15 98.56
C LYS A 216 37.71 32.87 98.84
N LEU A 217 37.12 31.73 98.50
CA LEU A 217 37.75 30.42 98.66
C LEU A 217 39.04 30.38 97.86
N HIS A 218 39.11 30.91 96.64
CA HIS A 218 40.34 30.96 95.86
C HIS A 218 41.41 31.82 96.53
N GLY A 219 41.05 32.92 97.22
CA GLY A 219 41.99 33.72 98.02
C GLY A 219 42.50 32.96 99.26
N GLU A 220 41.62 32.27 99.98
CA GLU A 220 42.00 31.41 101.11
C GLU A 220 42.86 30.23 100.63
N THR A 221 42.47 29.62 99.51
CA THR A 221 43.15 28.48 98.89
C THR A 221 44.48 28.93 98.30
N SER A 222 44.67 30.16 97.83
CA SER A 222 45.98 30.63 97.35
C SER A 222 47.02 30.67 98.46
N SER A 223 46.65 31.07 99.68
CA SER A 223 47.55 31.02 100.84
C SER A 223 47.89 29.58 101.20
N ILE A 224 46.88 28.70 101.19
CA ILE A 224 47.08 27.28 101.46
C ILE A 224 47.88 26.61 100.34
N GLU A 225 47.71 26.98 99.07
CA GLU A 225 48.47 26.49 97.93
C GLU A 225 49.94 26.92 98.00
N GLU A 226 50.21 28.15 98.47
CA GLU A 226 51.57 28.62 98.73
C GLU A 226 52.22 27.81 99.86
N GLU A 227 51.48 27.55 100.95
CA GLU A 227 51.96 26.68 102.04
C GLU A 227 52.16 25.23 101.57
N ILE A 228 51.24 24.69 100.78
CA ILE A 228 51.35 23.35 100.19
C ILE A 228 52.55 23.29 99.25
N LYS A 229 52.78 24.31 98.39
CA LYS A 229 53.97 24.39 97.53
C LYS A 229 55.24 24.44 98.37
N ALA A 230 55.28 25.28 99.41
CA ALA A 230 56.43 25.36 100.31
C ALA A 230 56.69 24.04 101.06
N LEU A 231 55.64 23.34 101.50
CA LEU A 231 55.73 22.01 102.10
C LEU A 231 56.15 20.95 101.07
N GLN A 232 55.64 21.03 99.85
CA GLN A 232 55.99 20.13 98.76
C GLN A 232 57.45 20.32 98.35
N ASP A 233 57.96 21.54 98.34
CA ASP A 233 59.37 21.86 98.12
C ASP A 233 60.25 21.30 99.25
N LYS A 234 59.84 21.49 100.52
CA LYS A 234 60.50 20.87 101.69
C LYS A 234 60.48 19.34 101.64
N ILE A 235 59.38 18.73 101.18
CA ILE A 235 59.26 17.27 101.01
C ILE A 235 60.17 16.80 99.87
N MET A 236 60.26 17.56 98.78
CA MET A 236 61.16 17.25 97.67
C MET A 236 62.63 17.42 98.05
N GLU A 237 62.95 18.34 98.96
CA GLU A 237 64.28 18.53 99.55
C GLU A 237 64.62 17.41 100.56
N ALA A 238 63.69 17.05 101.45
CA ALA A 238 63.86 15.98 102.45
C ALA A 238 63.83 14.56 101.86
N GLY A 239 63.04 14.33 100.82
CA GLY A 239 62.96 13.05 100.10
C GLY A 239 64.18 12.73 99.25
N GLY A 240 65.10 13.69 99.11
CA GLY A 240 66.38 13.54 98.42
C GLY A 240 66.23 13.12 96.95
N GLU A 241 67.32 12.62 96.38
CA GLU A 241 67.39 12.22 94.97
C GLU A 241 66.45 11.04 94.63
N LYS A 242 66.20 10.14 95.59
CA LYS A 242 65.34 8.96 95.39
C LYS A 242 63.88 9.33 95.13
N LEU A 243 63.28 10.24 95.90
CA LEU A 243 61.89 10.68 95.70
C LEU A 243 61.73 11.43 94.37
N ARG A 244 62.68 12.31 94.05
CA ARG A 244 62.73 13.00 92.75
C ARG A 244 62.77 12.02 91.58
N SER A 245 63.60 10.97 91.67
CA SER A 245 63.70 9.93 90.63
C SER A 245 62.45 9.07 90.47
N GLN A 246 61.65 8.88 91.54
CA GLN A 246 60.37 8.18 91.44
C GLN A 246 59.26 9.08 90.92
N ARG A 247 59.26 10.36 91.29
CA ARG A 247 58.32 11.37 90.78
C ARG A 247 58.46 11.54 89.26
N THR A 248 59.68 11.65 88.75
CA THR A 248 59.93 11.72 87.29
C THR A 248 59.45 10.47 86.56
N LYS A 249 59.60 9.28 87.16
CA LYS A 249 59.02 8.04 86.60
C LYS A 249 57.50 8.07 86.57
N ILE A 250 56.86 8.57 87.64
CA ILE A 250 55.39 8.69 87.68
C ILE A 250 54.90 9.71 86.64
N ASP A 251 55.58 10.85 86.50
CA ASP A 251 55.20 11.87 85.54
C ASP A 251 55.41 11.37 84.10
N PHE A 252 56.49 10.62 83.83
CA PHE A 252 56.67 9.90 82.57
C PHE A 252 55.54 8.90 82.29
N VAL A 253 55.16 8.07 83.26
CA VAL A 253 54.05 7.12 83.12
C VAL A 253 52.72 7.86 82.90
N LYS A 254 52.50 9.02 83.53
CA LYS A 254 51.29 9.83 83.29
C LYS A 254 51.25 10.41 81.89
N GLU A 255 52.39 10.89 81.37
CA GLU A 255 52.49 11.33 79.98
C GLU A 255 52.22 10.18 79.01
N GLU A 256 52.75 8.98 79.27
CA GLU A 256 52.44 7.79 78.47
C GLU A 256 50.94 7.41 78.53
N ILE A 257 50.32 7.47 79.72
CA ILE A 257 48.87 7.22 79.87
C ILE A 257 48.06 8.25 79.07
N ALA A 258 48.42 9.53 79.13
CA ALA A 258 47.75 10.57 78.36
C ALA A 258 47.91 10.34 76.85
N GLY A 259 49.13 10.01 76.40
CA GLY A 259 49.41 9.66 75.00
C GLY A 259 48.59 8.46 74.52
N HIS A 260 48.55 7.38 75.29
CA HIS A 260 47.73 6.20 74.98
C HIS A 260 46.23 6.50 74.99
N HIS A 261 45.75 7.40 75.86
CA HIS A 261 44.35 7.82 75.86
C HIS A 261 44.00 8.61 74.59
N GLU A 262 44.87 9.51 74.13
CA GLU A 262 44.71 10.21 72.85
C GLU A 262 44.75 9.25 71.66
N GLU A 263 45.68 8.29 71.66
CA GLU A 263 45.75 7.23 70.65
C GLU A 263 44.48 6.39 70.60
N THR A 264 43.94 6.02 71.78
CA THR A 264 42.70 5.25 71.90
C THR A 264 41.51 6.03 71.36
N SER A 265 41.35 7.29 71.76
CA SER A 265 40.29 8.18 71.24
C SER A 265 40.39 8.34 69.71
N ASN A 266 41.61 8.56 69.19
CA ASN A 266 41.84 8.64 67.75
C ASN A 266 41.51 7.32 67.02
N ALA A 267 41.84 6.18 67.62
CA ALA A 267 41.51 4.86 67.08
C ALA A 267 39.99 4.61 67.07
N GLU A 268 39.27 5.02 68.11
CA GLU A 268 37.81 4.94 68.19
C GLU A 268 37.13 5.77 67.11
N VAL A 269 37.57 7.02 66.89
CA VAL A 269 37.04 7.87 65.81
C VAL A 269 37.31 7.24 64.44
N ARG A 270 38.51 6.69 64.21
CA ARG A 270 38.85 5.97 62.97
C ARG A 270 37.97 4.74 62.77
N LYS A 271 37.71 3.97 63.83
CA LYS A 271 36.80 2.82 63.81
C LYS A 271 35.38 3.23 63.41
N VAL A 272 34.81 4.25 64.06
CA VAL A 272 33.46 4.75 63.73
C VAL A 272 33.38 5.25 62.29
N LYS A 273 34.44 5.91 61.79
CA LYS A 273 34.51 6.35 60.39
C LYS A 273 34.55 5.16 59.41
N ALA A 274 35.33 4.12 59.71
CA ALA A 274 35.40 2.91 58.91
C ALA A 274 34.07 2.13 58.92
N GLU A 275 33.38 2.05 60.06
CA GLU A 275 32.06 1.44 60.19
C GLU A 275 31.01 2.18 59.35
N LYS A 276 31.00 3.52 59.41
CA LYS A 276 30.12 4.34 58.54
C LYS A 276 30.42 4.13 57.05
N GLN A 277 31.69 3.98 56.67
CA GLN A 277 32.08 3.69 55.29
C GLN A 277 31.63 2.29 54.86
N LYS A 278 31.78 1.28 55.73
CA LYS A 278 31.30 -0.09 55.50
C LYS A 278 29.79 -0.10 55.18
N VAL A 279 28.98 0.56 56.00
CA VAL A 279 27.51 0.63 55.79
C VAL A 279 27.15 1.30 54.46
N LYS A 280 27.89 2.35 54.05
CA LYS A 280 27.68 2.99 52.75
C LYS A 280 27.99 2.04 51.59
N LEU A 281 29.15 1.39 51.65
CA LEU A 281 29.56 0.43 50.62
C LEU A 281 28.63 -0.78 50.54
N GLU A 282 28.09 -1.25 51.66
CA GLU A 282 27.07 -2.32 51.68
C GLU A 282 25.78 -1.89 50.98
N LYS A 283 25.31 -0.65 51.20
CA LYS A 283 24.14 -0.10 50.49
C LYS A 283 24.41 0.04 48.99
N ASP A 284 25.58 0.50 48.60
CA ASP A 284 25.94 0.65 47.19
C ASP A 284 26.10 -0.71 46.51
N ARG A 285 26.68 -1.70 47.20
CA ARG A 285 26.71 -3.10 46.74
C ARG A 285 25.31 -3.66 46.55
N ALA A 286 24.39 -3.40 47.48
CA ALA A 286 23.01 -3.87 47.36
C ALA A 286 22.27 -3.24 46.16
N LYS A 287 22.52 -1.96 45.87
CA LYS A 287 21.98 -1.29 44.66
C LYS A 287 22.57 -1.89 43.38
N ALA A 288 23.89 -2.03 43.32
CA ALA A 288 24.57 -2.63 42.17
C ALA A 288 24.11 -4.08 41.91
N ALA A 289 23.87 -4.87 42.97
CA ALA A 289 23.32 -6.21 42.83
C ALA A 289 21.90 -6.23 42.24
N LYS A 290 21.04 -5.28 42.62
CA LYS A 290 19.70 -5.13 42.02
C LYS A 290 19.78 -4.72 40.55
N GLU A 291 20.65 -3.77 40.22
CA GLU A 291 20.87 -3.34 38.84
C GLU A 291 21.39 -4.48 37.97
N LEU A 292 22.29 -5.32 38.50
CA LEU A 292 22.80 -6.51 37.81
C LEU A 292 21.70 -7.53 37.54
N ASN A 293 20.82 -7.79 38.51
CA ASN A 293 19.70 -8.71 38.33
C ASN A 293 18.72 -8.21 37.26
N ASN A 294 18.37 -6.92 37.29
CA ASN A 294 17.51 -6.32 36.27
C ASN A 294 18.15 -6.41 34.87
N ALA A 295 19.45 -6.14 34.77
CA ALA A 295 20.18 -6.27 33.51
C ALA A 295 20.24 -7.72 33.01
N ALA A 296 20.33 -8.70 33.90
CA ALA A 296 20.26 -10.12 33.56
C ALA A 296 18.86 -10.53 33.05
N GLU A 297 17.79 -10.05 33.69
CA GLU A 297 16.42 -10.27 33.21
C GLU A 297 16.18 -9.66 31.83
N ASP A 298 16.69 -8.45 31.59
CA ASP A 298 16.55 -7.79 30.29
C ASP A 298 17.39 -8.47 29.20
N LEU A 299 18.58 -8.99 29.53
CA LEU A 299 19.36 -9.84 28.63
C LEU A 299 18.59 -11.10 28.24
N GLN A 300 17.97 -11.78 29.20
CA GLN A 300 17.21 -12.99 28.93
C GLN A 300 16.01 -12.70 28.00
N LYS A 301 15.28 -11.61 28.22
CA LYS A 301 14.18 -11.21 27.31
C LYS A 301 14.68 -10.92 25.89
N LEU A 302 15.82 -10.25 25.77
CA LEU A 302 16.42 -9.97 24.46
C LEU A 302 16.89 -11.24 23.75
N GLU A 303 17.43 -12.22 24.49
CA GLU A 303 17.79 -13.53 23.94
C GLU A 303 16.54 -14.30 23.46
N ASP A 304 15.46 -14.29 24.22
CA ASP A 304 14.18 -14.88 23.83
C ASP A 304 13.60 -14.21 22.57
N ASP A 305 13.67 -12.88 22.49
CA ASP A 305 13.24 -12.12 21.31
C ASP A 305 14.09 -12.43 20.07
N ILE A 306 15.41 -12.58 20.23
CA ILE A 306 16.31 -12.97 19.13
C ILE A 306 15.97 -14.37 18.63
N ASN A 307 15.73 -15.32 19.54
CA ASN A 307 15.35 -16.68 19.18
C ASN A 307 14.01 -16.69 18.41
N ASN A 308 13.00 -16.00 18.93
CA ASN A 308 11.69 -15.85 18.28
C ASN A 308 11.79 -15.20 16.89
N GLN A 309 12.68 -14.21 16.71
CA GLN A 309 12.92 -13.59 15.41
C GLN A 309 13.68 -14.53 14.47
N GLY A 310 14.61 -15.34 14.99
CA GLY A 310 15.31 -16.38 14.24
C GLY A 310 14.34 -17.41 13.68
N GLU A 311 13.44 -17.94 14.50
CA GLU A 311 12.40 -18.90 14.07
C GLU A 311 11.50 -18.31 12.97
N LYS A 312 11.03 -17.06 13.14
CA LYS A 312 10.23 -16.36 12.12
C LYS A 312 11.00 -16.15 10.81
N ALA A 313 12.29 -15.86 10.88
CA ALA A 313 13.12 -15.70 9.70
C ALA A 313 13.30 -17.02 8.94
N GLU A 314 13.49 -18.13 9.66
CA GLU A 314 13.55 -19.47 9.07
C GLU A 314 12.22 -19.87 8.42
N GLU A 315 11.09 -19.64 9.10
CA GLU A 315 9.74 -19.88 8.54
C GLU A 315 9.51 -19.09 7.24
N LEU A 316 9.88 -17.81 7.23
CA LEU A 316 9.75 -16.97 6.03
C LEU A 316 10.68 -17.44 4.91
N SER A 317 11.91 -17.84 5.23
CA SER A 317 12.86 -18.39 4.25
C SER A 317 12.32 -19.67 3.60
N ASN A 318 11.75 -20.57 4.40
CA ASN A 318 11.12 -21.79 3.89
C ASN A 318 9.94 -21.49 2.97
N ARG A 319 9.06 -20.56 3.35
CA ARG A 319 7.94 -20.12 2.48
C ARG A 319 8.40 -19.50 1.18
N VAL A 320 9.48 -18.72 1.19
CA VAL A 320 10.07 -18.15 -0.03
C VAL A 320 10.60 -19.28 -0.93
N SER A 321 11.32 -20.25 -0.39
CA SER A 321 11.81 -21.41 -1.14
C SER A 321 10.67 -22.21 -1.78
N GLU A 322 9.62 -22.53 -1.02
CA GLU A 322 8.42 -23.20 -1.54
C GLU A 322 7.76 -22.40 -2.67
N ALA A 323 7.61 -21.08 -2.50
CA ALA A 323 7.04 -20.22 -3.52
C ALA A 323 7.90 -20.14 -4.79
N GLU A 324 9.23 -20.18 -4.67
CA GLU A 324 10.15 -20.22 -5.79
C GLU A 324 10.05 -21.55 -6.57
N GLU A 325 9.91 -22.68 -5.87
CA GLU A 325 9.67 -23.99 -6.49
C GLU A 325 8.32 -24.02 -7.24
N VAL A 326 7.25 -23.49 -6.63
CA VAL A 326 5.94 -23.35 -7.28
C VAL A 326 6.02 -22.42 -8.50
N LEU A 327 6.79 -21.33 -8.42
CA LEU A 327 7.02 -20.47 -9.59
C LEU A 327 7.81 -21.18 -10.69
N ALA A 328 8.76 -22.05 -10.34
CA ALA A 328 9.54 -22.79 -11.32
C ALA A 328 8.70 -23.85 -12.04
N THR A 329 7.84 -24.58 -11.31
CA THR A 329 6.93 -25.58 -11.87
C THR A 329 5.88 -24.94 -12.78
N THR A 330 5.18 -23.92 -12.31
CA THR A 330 4.19 -23.17 -13.12
C THR A 330 4.81 -22.54 -14.37
N LYS A 331 6.05 -22.05 -14.32
CA LYS A 331 6.78 -21.56 -15.51
C LYS A 331 7.05 -22.68 -16.52
N LYS A 332 7.34 -23.91 -16.07
CA LYS A 332 7.53 -25.07 -16.97
C LYS A 332 6.19 -25.46 -17.62
N GLU A 333 5.12 -25.53 -16.85
CA GLU A 333 3.76 -25.80 -17.36
C GLU A 333 3.32 -24.76 -18.39
N LEU A 334 3.55 -23.47 -18.12
CA LEU A 334 3.23 -22.38 -19.04
C LEU A 334 4.01 -22.52 -20.36
N LYS A 335 5.29 -22.95 -20.31
CA LYS A 335 6.07 -23.23 -21.52
C LYS A 335 5.53 -24.41 -22.30
N ALA A 336 5.12 -25.49 -21.62
CA ALA A 336 4.50 -26.66 -22.25
C ALA A 336 3.18 -26.28 -22.94
N LEU A 337 2.27 -25.59 -22.24
CA LEU A 337 1.00 -25.12 -22.80
C LEU A 337 1.19 -24.16 -23.98
N LYS A 338 2.25 -23.33 -23.97
CA LYS A 338 2.59 -22.50 -25.14
C LYS A 338 3.03 -23.33 -26.33
N ALA A 339 3.86 -24.36 -26.12
CA ALA A 339 4.28 -25.25 -27.19
C ALA A 339 3.08 -25.99 -27.80
N GLU A 340 2.18 -26.52 -26.96
CA GLU A 340 0.93 -27.14 -27.41
C GLU A 340 0.04 -26.17 -28.18
N LEU A 341 -0.09 -24.92 -27.72
CA LEU A 341 -0.84 -23.90 -28.45
C LEU A 341 -0.24 -23.63 -29.83
N ASP A 342 1.08 -23.48 -29.91
CA ASP A 342 1.80 -23.23 -31.17
C ASP A 342 1.62 -24.42 -32.14
N GLU A 343 1.74 -25.66 -31.66
CA GLU A 343 1.43 -26.87 -32.44
C GLU A 343 -0.01 -26.87 -32.97
N LYS A 344 -0.99 -26.61 -32.12
CA LYS A 344 -2.41 -26.53 -32.55
C LYS A 344 -2.65 -25.41 -33.54
N THR A 345 -1.96 -24.28 -33.43
CA THR A 345 -2.06 -23.22 -34.44
C THR A 345 -1.44 -23.63 -35.77
N ASN A 346 -0.36 -24.41 -35.77
CA ASN A 346 0.26 -24.94 -36.98
C ASN A 346 -0.66 -25.95 -37.67
N GLU A 347 -1.21 -26.92 -36.94
CA GLU A 347 -2.24 -27.86 -37.44
C GLU A 347 -3.44 -27.09 -38.06
N LEU A 348 -3.89 -26.02 -37.40
CA LEU A 348 -4.99 -25.20 -37.91
C LEU A 348 -4.60 -24.46 -39.20
N ASN A 349 -3.35 -24.00 -39.33
CA ASN A 349 -2.88 -23.36 -40.55
C ASN A 349 -2.71 -24.36 -41.71
N GLU A 350 -2.26 -25.58 -41.43
CA GLU A 350 -2.17 -26.67 -42.41
C GLU A 350 -3.56 -27.08 -42.92
N THR A 351 -4.52 -27.29 -42.01
CA THR A 351 -5.91 -27.60 -42.39
C THR A 351 -6.54 -26.48 -43.22
N ARG A 352 -6.25 -25.20 -42.90
CA ARG A 352 -6.65 -24.06 -43.74
C ARG A 352 -6.00 -24.07 -45.11
N ALA A 353 -4.73 -24.45 -45.24
CA ALA A 353 -4.05 -24.57 -46.52
C ALA A 353 -4.72 -25.65 -47.39
N ILE A 354 -4.99 -26.82 -46.81
CA ILE A 354 -5.73 -27.92 -47.48
C ILE A 354 -7.13 -27.45 -47.88
N GLU A 355 -7.84 -26.72 -47.01
CA GLU A 355 -9.16 -26.17 -47.33
C GLU A 355 -9.11 -25.23 -48.54
N ILE A 356 -8.08 -24.39 -48.64
CA ILE A 356 -7.87 -23.48 -49.78
C ILE A 356 -7.58 -24.29 -51.06
N GLU A 357 -6.71 -25.29 -51.00
CA GLU A 357 -6.41 -26.17 -52.15
C GLU A 357 -7.66 -26.90 -52.65
N MET A 358 -8.47 -27.45 -51.73
CA MET A 358 -9.72 -28.11 -52.06
C MET A 358 -10.74 -27.15 -52.70
N LYS A 359 -10.83 -25.91 -52.20
CA LYS A 359 -11.66 -24.86 -52.83
C LYS A 359 -11.19 -24.54 -54.23
N ASN A 360 -9.89 -24.40 -54.45
CA ASN A 360 -9.32 -24.14 -55.79
C ASN A 360 -9.62 -25.29 -56.76
N LYS A 361 -9.39 -26.55 -56.35
CA LYS A 361 -9.73 -27.74 -57.15
C LYS A 361 -11.22 -27.79 -57.49
N LEU A 362 -12.07 -27.43 -56.54
CA LEU A 362 -13.53 -27.38 -56.75
C LEU A 362 -13.93 -26.27 -57.73
N GLU A 363 -13.29 -25.11 -57.67
CA GLU A 363 -13.47 -24.03 -58.66
C GLU A 363 -12.99 -24.42 -60.06
N GLU A 364 -11.85 -25.13 -60.19
CA GLU A 364 -11.34 -25.67 -61.46
C GLU A 364 -12.29 -26.70 -62.06
N ASN A 365 -12.72 -27.69 -61.27
CA ASN A 365 -13.69 -28.70 -61.71
C ASN A 365 -15.02 -28.07 -62.16
N GLN A 366 -15.45 -26.98 -61.53
CA GLN A 366 -16.65 -26.26 -61.94
C GLN A 366 -16.47 -25.51 -63.26
N LYS A 367 -15.31 -24.90 -63.51
CA LYS A 367 -14.99 -24.31 -64.81
C LYS A 367 -15.01 -25.38 -65.90
N ALA A 368 -14.35 -26.51 -65.66
CA ALA A 368 -14.34 -27.65 -66.58
C ALA A 368 -15.76 -28.19 -66.85
N LEU A 369 -16.61 -28.30 -65.82
CA LEU A 369 -18.00 -28.70 -65.97
C LEU A 369 -18.79 -27.72 -66.85
N ILE A 370 -18.62 -26.41 -66.66
CA ILE A 370 -19.28 -25.38 -67.47
C ILE A 370 -18.80 -25.46 -68.93
N GLU A 371 -17.51 -25.65 -69.18
CA GLU A 371 -16.95 -25.81 -70.52
C GLU A 371 -17.46 -27.08 -71.20
N ASN A 372 -17.48 -28.21 -70.49
CA ASN A 372 -18.03 -29.46 -71.00
C ASN A 372 -19.52 -29.32 -71.30
N GLN A 373 -20.31 -28.64 -70.45
CA GLN A 373 -21.72 -28.34 -70.74
C GLN A 373 -21.89 -27.46 -71.99
N ARG A 374 -21.00 -26.48 -72.21
CA ARG A 374 -21.00 -25.67 -73.44
C ARG A 374 -20.67 -26.50 -74.67
N ARG A 375 -19.67 -27.40 -74.57
CA ARG A 375 -19.32 -28.34 -75.64
C ARG A 375 -20.48 -29.28 -75.95
N LEU A 376 -21.13 -29.82 -74.92
CA LEU A 376 -22.29 -30.71 -75.06
C LEU A 376 -23.43 -29.99 -75.79
N ARG A 377 -23.77 -28.75 -75.38
CA ARG A 377 -24.75 -27.91 -76.09
C ARG A 377 -24.35 -27.63 -77.55
N TYR A 378 -23.08 -27.31 -77.80
CA TYR A 378 -22.58 -27.09 -79.15
C TYR A 378 -22.73 -28.33 -80.05
N TRP A 379 -22.41 -29.51 -79.51
CA TRP A 379 -22.57 -30.77 -80.23
C TRP A 379 -24.05 -31.13 -80.41
N ASP A 380 -24.91 -30.95 -79.41
CA ASP A 380 -26.37 -31.11 -79.55
C ASP A 380 -26.95 -30.17 -80.63
N ASP A 381 -26.49 -28.92 -80.68
CA ASP A 381 -26.88 -27.94 -81.71
C ASP A 381 -26.37 -28.33 -83.11
N LYS A 382 -25.25 -29.05 -83.21
CA LYS A 382 -24.73 -29.60 -84.48
C LYS A 382 -25.47 -30.87 -84.89
N LEU A 383 -25.80 -31.73 -83.92
CA LEU A 383 -26.50 -33.00 -84.12
C LEU A 383 -27.94 -32.75 -84.56
N SER A 384 -28.60 -31.74 -83.98
CA SER A 384 -29.94 -31.28 -84.41
C SER A 384 -29.97 -30.64 -85.81
N LYS A 385 -28.81 -30.26 -86.38
CA LYS A 385 -28.67 -29.72 -87.74
C LYS A 385 -28.29 -30.77 -88.79
N LEU A 386 -28.05 -32.02 -88.39
CA LEU A 386 -27.79 -33.12 -89.29
C LEU A 386 -29.13 -33.69 -89.80
N THR A 387 -29.43 -33.42 -91.07
CA THR A 387 -30.48 -34.10 -91.84
C THR A 387 -29.83 -35.23 -92.65
N LEU A 388 -30.42 -36.42 -92.59
CA LEU A 388 -30.05 -37.55 -93.46
C LEU A 388 -30.19 -37.13 -94.93
N HIS A 389 -29.15 -37.35 -95.72
CA HIS A 389 -29.22 -37.30 -97.18
C HIS A 389 -29.46 -38.75 -97.64
N ASP A 390 -30.58 -39.02 -98.29
CA ASP A 390 -30.86 -40.30 -98.94
C ASP A 390 -29.90 -40.45 -100.14
N ILE A 391 -29.08 -41.49 -100.14
CA ILE A 391 -28.11 -41.78 -101.20
C ILE A 391 -28.76 -42.74 -102.20
N ASP A 392 -29.64 -42.20 -103.05
CA ASP A 392 -30.23 -42.91 -104.20
C ASP A 392 -29.80 -42.31 -105.57
N ASP A 393 -28.93 -41.29 -105.59
CA ASP A 393 -28.60 -40.52 -106.81
C ASP A 393 -27.29 -40.93 -107.54
N LEU A 394 -26.84 -42.19 -107.45
CA LEU A 394 -25.64 -42.67 -108.19
C LEU A 394 -25.79 -43.88 -109.12
N VAL A 395 -27.00 -44.42 -109.40
CA VAL A 395 -27.27 -45.29 -110.57
C VAL A 395 -28.76 -45.25 -111.01
N GLY A 396 -29.04 -44.63 -112.17
CA GLY A 396 -30.07 -45.01 -113.17
C GLY A 396 -31.57 -45.10 -112.81
N ALA A 397 -32.36 -44.09 -113.17
CA ALA A 397 -33.85 -44.04 -113.08
C ALA A 397 -34.57 -44.89 -114.16
N PRO A 398 -35.89 -45.24 -114.05
CA PRO A 398 -37.00 -44.26 -113.95
C PRO A 398 -38.16 -44.56 -112.94
N VAL A 399 -38.46 -43.54 -112.12
CA VAL A 399 -39.75 -42.95 -111.66
C VAL A 399 -40.99 -43.83 -111.35
N GLN A 400 -41.46 -43.87 -110.09
CA GLN A 400 -42.52 -43.00 -109.52
C GLN A 400 -43.06 -43.47 -108.14
N ALA A 401 -43.40 -42.44 -107.33
CA ALA A 401 -44.38 -42.38 -106.23
C ALA A 401 -43.95 -42.79 -104.80
N THR A 402 -43.79 -41.73 -104.02
CA THR A 402 -43.60 -41.61 -102.57
C THR A 402 -44.86 -41.97 -101.78
N ILE A 403 -44.69 -42.49 -100.55
CA ILE A 403 -45.38 -42.12 -99.28
C ILE A 403 -44.77 -42.95 -98.12
N LYS A 404 -44.50 -42.29 -97.00
CA LYS A 404 -43.70 -42.72 -95.82
C LYS A 404 -44.42 -43.70 -94.88
N PRO A 405 -43.69 -44.67 -94.28
CA PRO A 405 -43.96 -45.27 -92.96
C PRO A 405 -42.78 -44.94 -92.00
N ASP A 406 -42.72 -45.24 -90.71
CA ASP A 406 -43.64 -45.54 -89.62
C ASP A 406 -42.82 -45.36 -88.33
N SER A 407 -43.52 -45.30 -87.19
CA SER A 407 -43.05 -45.53 -85.80
C SER A 407 -42.11 -46.77 -85.62
N PRO A 408 -41.38 -47.09 -84.50
CA PRO A 408 -41.85 -47.02 -83.09
C PRO A 408 -40.80 -46.93 -81.90
N ARG A 409 -41.35 -46.71 -80.69
CA ARG A 409 -41.11 -47.34 -79.35
C ARG A 409 -39.72 -47.40 -78.64
N ARG A 410 -39.79 -46.94 -77.36
CA ARG A 410 -39.35 -47.56 -76.07
C ARG A 410 -37.84 -47.90 -75.89
N ASN A 411 -37.19 -47.76 -74.73
CA ASN A 411 -37.65 -47.87 -73.33
C ASN A 411 -36.60 -47.24 -72.37
N GLU A 412 -37.09 -46.74 -71.22
CA GLU A 412 -36.62 -46.89 -69.82
C GLU A 412 -35.10 -47.07 -69.55
N GLY A 413 -34.41 -46.38 -68.65
CA GLY A 413 -34.77 -45.52 -67.53
C GLY A 413 -33.63 -45.53 -66.50
N ARG A 414 -33.37 -44.42 -65.79
CA ARG A 414 -33.10 -44.42 -64.35
C ARG A 414 -32.95 -42.99 -63.81
N HIS A 415 -33.79 -42.70 -62.83
CA HIS A 415 -33.64 -41.63 -61.86
C HIS A 415 -32.24 -41.65 -61.23
N LEU A 416 -31.56 -40.50 -61.15
CA LEU A 416 -30.78 -40.15 -59.97
C LEU A 416 -30.96 -38.67 -59.64
N ARG A 417 -31.18 -38.41 -58.36
CA ARG A 417 -31.76 -37.20 -57.78
C ARG A 417 -30.83 -35.99 -57.89
N LYS A 418 -31.44 -34.83 -58.10
CA LYS A 418 -30.83 -33.50 -57.94
C LYS A 418 -30.43 -33.29 -56.48
N ILE A 419 -29.15 -32.96 -56.25
CA ILE A 419 -28.69 -32.25 -55.05
C ILE A 419 -27.80 -31.10 -55.53
N THR A 420 -28.24 -29.87 -55.27
CA THR A 420 -27.38 -28.68 -55.33
C THR A 420 -26.70 -28.53 -53.97
N PRO A 421 -25.46 -28.03 -53.85
CA PRO A 421 -25.24 -26.58 -53.75
C PRO A 421 -24.00 -26.10 -54.54
N ARG A 422 -24.09 -25.01 -55.30
CA ARG A 422 -23.92 -23.63 -54.79
C ARG A 422 -22.46 -23.30 -54.38
N VAL A 423 -21.63 -23.14 -55.40
CA VAL A 423 -20.38 -22.36 -55.38
C VAL A 423 -20.64 -20.95 -54.83
N LYS A 424 -19.76 -20.49 -53.95
CA LYS A 424 -19.25 -19.12 -53.99
C LYS A 424 -17.80 -19.17 -53.53
N ALA A 425 -16.93 -19.10 -54.52
CA ALA A 425 -15.57 -18.59 -54.44
C ALA A 425 -15.54 -17.26 -53.68
N ARG A 426 -14.54 -17.10 -52.81
CA ARG A 426 -13.99 -15.79 -52.54
C ARG A 426 -12.49 -15.91 -52.26
N ALA A 427 -11.75 -15.75 -53.34
CA ALA A 427 -10.35 -15.35 -53.35
C ALA A 427 -10.11 -14.11 -52.48
N ARG A 428 -9.00 -14.12 -51.75
CA ARG A 428 -8.22 -12.90 -51.50
C ARG A 428 -6.75 -13.20 -51.74
N ALA A 429 -6.24 -12.54 -52.77
CA ALA A 429 -4.85 -12.48 -53.14
C ALA A 429 -4.03 -11.71 -52.09
N ARG A 430 -2.79 -12.16 -51.96
CA ARG A 430 -1.65 -11.47 -51.36
C ARG A 430 -1.26 -10.23 -52.18
N THR A 431 -0.73 -9.23 -51.48
CA THR A 431 0.40 -8.39 -51.93
C THR A 431 1.23 -8.08 -50.68
N MET A 432 2.34 -8.80 -50.47
CA MET A 432 3.72 -8.36 -50.73
C MET A 432 4.13 -7.09 -49.97
N THR A 433 4.88 -7.26 -48.87
CA THR A 433 6.33 -7.03 -48.72
C THR A 433 6.80 -5.58 -48.86
N LYS A 434 7.31 -5.03 -47.75
CA LYS A 434 8.55 -4.26 -47.79
C LYS A 434 9.36 -4.47 -46.51
N CYS A 435 10.56 -4.97 -46.75
CA CYS A 435 11.68 -5.12 -45.83
C CYS A 435 12.23 -3.74 -45.45
N GLY A 436 12.61 -3.57 -44.18
CA GLY A 436 13.23 -2.35 -43.65
C GLY A 436 13.98 -2.68 -42.37
N GLN A 437 15.30 -2.82 -42.52
CA GLN A 437 16.29 -3.20 -41.52
C GLN A 437 16.19 -2.42 -40.20
N ARG A 438 16.43 -3.08 -39.06
CA ARG A 438 17.12 -2.47 -37.91
C ARG A 438 17.86 -3.54 -37.10
N SER A 439 19.11 -3.20 -36.85
CA SER A 439 20.23 -3.93 -36.25
C SER A 439 19.99 -4.48 -34.83
N HIS A 440 20.64 -5.60 -34.53
CA HIS A 440 20.73 -6.23 -33.21
C HIS A 440 21.32 -5.31 -32.12
N PRO A 441 20.96 -5.52 -30.84
CA PRO A 441 21.49 -4.77 -29.70
C PRO A 441 22.79 -5.40 -29.16
N ARG A 442 23.79 -4.55 -28.91
CA ARG A 442 24.98 -4.91 -28.11
C ARG A 442 24.58 -4.95 -26.63
N MET A 443 24.60 -6.14 -26.05
CA MET A 443 24.64 -6.35 -24.59
C MET A 443 25.93 -5.76 -24.02
N LYS A 444 25.82 -4.86 -23.04
CA LYS A 444 26.88 -4.63 -22.04
C LYS A 444 26.27 -4.69 -20.64
N ARG A 445 26.92 -5.54 -19.84
CA ARG A 445 26.63 -5.99 -18.49
C ARG A 445 26.61 -4.82 -17.50
N TRP A 446 25.65 -4.85 -16.58
CA TRP A 446 25.73 -4.20 -15.27
C TRP A 446 25.26 -5.22 -14.24
N TRP A 447 26.16 -5.65 -13.35
CA TRP A 447 25.95 -5.89 -11.91
C TRP A 447 27.16 -6.65 -11.34
N THR A 448 27.93 -5.97 -10.50
CA THR A 448 28.81 -6.55 -9.47
C THR A 448 28.47 -5.84 -8.14
N PRO A 449 28.45 -6.57 -7.00
CA PRO A 449 27.93 -6.08 -5.72
C PRO A 449 28.94 -5.20 -4.95
N PRO A 450 28.50 -4.32 -4.02
CA PRO A 450 29.41 -3.56 -3.18
C PRO A 450 29.97 -4.42 -2.05
N ASN A 451 31.28 -4.28 -1.87
CA ASN A 451 32.10 -4.97 -0.89
C ASN A 451 31.92 -4.39 0.52
N MET A 452 32.05 -5.27 1.51
CA MET A 452 32.11 -5.00 2.95
C MET A 452 33.31 -4.13 3.36
N ARG A 453 33.16 -3.46 4.53
CA ARG A 453 34.18 -2.82 5.40
C ARG A 453 34.78 -1.53 4.81
N GLN A 454 34.84 -0.40 5.52
CA GLN A 454 35.42 -0.20 6.85
C GLN A 454 34.76 1.02 7.53
N ARG A 455 34.41 0.92 8.83
CA ARG A 455 34.23 2.08 9.72
C ARG A 455 35.46 2.17 10.64
N PRO A 456 36.01 3.35 10.93
CA PRO A 456 37.15 3.47 11.84
C PRO A 456 36.71 3.28 13.29
N ARG A 457 37.50 2.49 14.04
CA ARG A 457 37.44 2.36 15.49
C ARG A 457 37.83 3.71 16.13
N LEU A 458 36.96 4.27 16.97
CA LEU A 458 37.37 5.24 17.99
C LEU A 458 38.09 4.49 19.10
N THR A 459 39.42 4.62 19.15
CA THR A 459 40.23 4.26 20.31
C THR A 459 40.12 5.36 21.36
N ARG A 460 39.39 5.10 22.44
CA ARG A 460 39.52 5.80 23.73
C ARG A 460 40.77 5.23 24.41
N MET A 461 41.87 5.97 24.42
CA MET A 461 43.02 5.66 25.27
C MET A 461 42.90 6.43 26.59
N ASN A 462 42.84 5.66 27.67
CA ASN A 462 43.17 6.08 29.02
C ASN A 462 44.57 6.68 29.05
N ASN A 463 44.73 7.80 29.76
CA ASN A 463 46.01 8.14 30.38
C ASN A 463 45.74 8.59 31.82
N LEU A 464 46.11 7.72 32.75
CA LEU A 464 46.43 8.09 34.12
C LEU A 464 47.65 9.01 34.11
N ARG A 465 47.59 10.13 34.84
CA ARG A 465 48.77 10.70 35.49
C ARG A 465 48.41 11.12 36.91
N ILE A 466 49.23 10.62 37.83
CA ILE A 466 49.23 10.82 39.28
C ILE A 466 50.35 11.85 39.59
N PHE A 467 50.20 12.54 40.74
CA PHE A 467 51.14 13.44 41.44
C PHE A 467 51.29 14.86 40.84
N SER A 468 51.27 15.96 41.60
CA SER A 468 51.53 16.21 43.03
C SER A 468 51.07 17.64 43.42
N HIS A 469 50.77 17.87 44.72
CA HIS A 469 50.94 19.08 45.57
C HIS A 469 50.82 20.49 44.94
N SER A 470 50.09 21.49 45.47
CA SER A 470 50.05 22.02 46.83
C SER A 470 49.18 23.30 46.88
N ASN A 471 48.66 23.64 48.07
CA ASN A 471 48.28 24.98 48.57
C ASN A 471 46.88 25.55 48.29
N PHE A 472 46.01 25.35 49.29
CA PHE A 472 45.09 26.36 49.84
C PHE A 472 45.90 27.52 50.50
N PRO A 473 45.38 28.75 50.59
CA PRO A 473 44.54 29.08 51.75
C PRO A 473 43.30 29.93 51.46
N ASP A 474 42.40 29.86 52.43
CA ASP A 474 41.19 30.62 52.65
C ASP A 474 41.37 32.15 52.57
N THR A 475 40.31 32.87 52.19
CA THR A 475 39.73 33.98 52.97
C THR A 475 38.50 34.57 52.26
N LEU A 476 37.35 34.49 52.93
CA LEU A 476 36.23 35.43 52.78
C LEU A 476 36.61 36.76 53.48
N PRO A 477 35.97 37.89 53.15
CA PRO A 477 34.76 38.24 53.90
C PRO A 477 33.63 38.83 53.05
N MET A 478 32.40 38.62 53.56
CA MET A 478 31.22 39.39 53.20
C MET A 478 31.35 40.84 53.69
N SER A 479 30.83 41.79 52.91
CA SER A 479 30.31 43.07 53.43
C SER A 479 29.18 43.59 52.53
N SER A 480 27.96 43.51 53.08
CA SER A 480 26.84 44.47 53.09
C SER A 480 26.75 45.66 52.09
N GLN A 481 25.49 45.96 51.73
CA GLN A 481 24.92 47.20 51.10
C GLN A 481 25.13 47.28 49.58
N THR A 482 24.12 47.45 48.71
CA THR A 482 22.77 48.05 48.77
C THR A 482 21.71 47.23 48.05
#